data_AF-A0A2L2Z168-F1
#
_entry.id   AF-A0A2L2Z168-F1
#
_cell.length_a   1.000
_cell.length_b   1.000
_cell.length_c   1.000
_cell.angle_alpha   90.00
_cell.angle_beta   90.00
_cell.angle_gamma   90.00
#
_symmetry.space_group_name_H-M   'P 1'
#
loop_
_entity.id
_entity.type
_entity.pdbx_description
1 polymer ?
#
loop_
_entity_poly.entity_id
_entity_poly.type
_entity_poly.pdbx_seq_one_letter_code
_entity_poly.pdbx_strand_id
1 'polypeptide(L)'
;ILLALNFISDQTKNKWIIYTDSRSFISSVPYIGKNPIIQKLQNHFMQLQVRGFNIYFCWIPSHVGILGNDRADIIAKTTQNLSSNLLTCLDLKHICKSSVHQAWKNHWNRQNNNKLHEIYPNLDICKTLTVDRKTQTIINRLRIGHTRFTHMHLLV
;
A
#
# COMPACT_ATOMS: atom_id res chain seq x y z
N ILE A 1 16.60 -9.77 0.96
CA ILE A 1 16.62 -11.14 1.52
C ILE A 1 16.48 -12.22 0.45
N LEU A 2 15.40 -12.25 -0.35
CA LEU A 2 15.26 -13.23 -1.44
C LEU A 2 16.48 -13.27 -2.38
N LEU A 3 16.97 -12.10 -2.81
CA LEU A 3 18.19 -11.99 -3.61
C LEU A 3 19.44 -12.53 -2.91
N ALA A 4 19.54 -12.36 -1.58
CA ALA A 4 20.66 -12.88 -0.81
C ALA A 4 20.63 -14.42 -0.74
N LEU A 5 19.44 -15.01 -0.62
CA LEU A 5 19.28 -16.46 -0.67
C LEU A 5 19.60 -17.04 -2.06
N ASN A 6 19.18 -16.38 -3.14
CA ASN A 6 19.58 -16.75 -4.49
C ASN A 6 21.12 -16.68 -4.64
N PHE A 7 21.75 -15.63 -4.12
CA PHE A 7 23.21 -15.54 -4.14
C PHE A 7 23.86 -16.71 -3.39
N ILE A 8 23.34 -17.06 -2.20
CA ILE A 8 23.83 -18.17 -1.37
C ILE A 8 23.66 -19.53 -2.05
N SER A 9 22.59 -19.73 -2.84
CA SER A 9 22.33 -21.02 -3.51
C SER A 9 23.45 -21.45 -4.45
N ASP A 10 24.22 -20.50 -4.94
CA ASP A 10 25.30 -20.70 -5.90
C ASP A 10 26.68 -20.75 -5.23
N GLN A 11 26.73 -20.69 -3.90
CA GLN A 11 27.99 -20.67 -3.14
C GLN A 11 28.41 -22.06 -2.66
N THR A 12 29.72 -22.26 -2.52
CA THR A 12 30.31 -23.47 -1.96
C THR A 12 30.32 -23.49 -0.44
N LYS A 13 30.36 -22.31 0.20
CA LYS A 13 30.32 -22.17 1.67
C LYS A 13 28.90 -22.45 2.17
N ASN A 14 28.79 -23.20 3.26
CA ASN A 14 27.50 -23.60 3.82
C ASN A 14 27.04 -22.76 5.03
N LYS A 15 27.89 -21.95 5.66
CA LYS A 15 27.52 -21.11 6.81
C LYS A 15 27.41 -19.64 6.43
N TRP A 16 26.25 -19.04 6.67
CA TRP A 16 25.95 -17.65 6.31
C TRP A 16 25.17 -16.93 7.41
N ILE A 17 25.36 -15.61 7.50
CA ILE A 17 24.55 -14.72 8.33
C ILE A 17 24.01 -13.61 7.43
N ILE A 18 22.71 -13.41 7.44
CA ILE A 18 22.02 -12.32 6.75
C ILE A 18 21.57 -11.30 7.80
N TYR A 19 22.12 -10.10 7.72
CA TYR A 19 21.66 -8.96 8.50
C TYR A 19 20.50 -8.27 7.77
N THR A 20 19.43 -7.95 8.49
CA THR A 20 18.28 -7.25 7.93
C THR A 20 17.58 -6.40 8.99
N ASP A 21 17.11 -5.23 8.59
CA ASP A 21 16.28 -4.36 9.41
C ASP A 21 14.77 -4.68 9.33
N SER A 22 14.39 -5.63 8.49
CA SER A 22 13.00 -6.08 8.31
C SER A 22 12.53 -6.95 9.47
N ARG A 23 12.01 -6.30 10.52
CA ARG A 23 11.42 -7.00 11.68
C ARG A 23 10.22 -7.87 11.30
N SER A 24 9.43 -7.43 10.31
CA SER A 24 8.29 -8.19 9.79
C SER A 24 8.73 -9.52 9.17
N PHE A 25 9.85 -9.54 8.44
CA PHE A 25 10.41 -10.76 7.91
C PHE A 25 10.84 -11.72 9.02
N ILE A 26 11.65 -11.25 9.98
CA ILE A 26 12.16 -12.10 11.07
C ILE A 26 11.02 -12.70 11.88
N SER A 27 9.99 -11.91 12.16
CA SER A 27 8.79 -12.37 12.86
C SER A 27 7.99 -13.38 12.06
N SER A 28 8.10 -13.38 10.73
CA SER A 28 7.41 -14.30 9.84
C SER A 28 8.13 -15.63 9.63
N VAL A 29 9.45 -15.70 9.82
CA VAL A 29 10.23 -16.95 9.62
C VAL A 29 9.61 -18.17 10.32
N PRO A 30 9.21 -18.11 11.62
CA PRO A 30 8.66 -19.28 12.31
C PRO A 30 7.20 -19.63 11.94
N TYR A 31 6.48 -18.77 11.20
CA TYR A 31 5.06 -18.97 10.90
C TYR A 31 4.80 -18.97 9.40
N ILE A 32 4.00 -19.93 8.90
CA ILE A 32 3.55 -19.91 7.50
C ILE A 32 2.56 -18.75 7.33
N GLY A 33 3.06 -17.61 6.84
CA GLY A 33 2.25 -16.44 6.58
C GLY A 33 1.35 -16.62 5.36
N LYS A 34 0.24 -15.89 5.28
CA LYS A 34 -0.63 -15.86 4.08
C LYS A 34 -0.04 -15.03 2.93
N ASN A 35 1.05 -14.31 3.18
CA ASN A 35 1.66 -13.44 2.17
C ASN A 35 2.49 -14.30 1.19
N PRO A 36 2.19 -14.29 -0.13
CA PRO A 36 2.87 -15.12 -1.11
C PRO A 36 4.36 -14.80 -1.27
N ILE A 37 4.78 -13.55 -1.01
CA ILE A 37 6.19 -13.15 -1.02
C ILE A 37 6.93 -13.84 0.13
N ILE A 38 6.34 -13.83 1.32
CA ILE A 38 6.90 -14.49 2.50
C ILE A 38 6.98 -16.00 2.28
N GLN A 39 5.92 -16.62 1.73
CA GLN A 39 5.92 -18.04 1.40
C GLN A 39 7.01 -18.41 0.40
N LYS A 40 7.18 -17.63 -0.68
CA LYS A 40 8.25 -17.85 -1.66
C LYS A 40 9.62 -17.81 -1.00
N LEU A 41 9.83 -16.85 -0.11
CA LEU A 41 11.08 -16.68 0.62
C LEU A 41 11.33 -17.85 1.60
N GLN A 42 10.32 -18.24 2.39
CA GLN A 42 10.38 -19.37 3.31
C GLN A 42 10.66 -20.69 2.58
N ASN A 43 9.97 -20.95 1.48
CA ASN A 43 10.20 -22.15 0.66
C ASN A 43 11.64 -22.20 0.15
N HIS A 44 12.17 -21.07 -0.33
CA HIS A 44 13.54 -21.02 -0.81
C HIS A 44 14.58 -21.18 0.31
N PHE A 45 14.32 -20.59 1.48
CA PHE A 45 15.14 -20.80 2.68
C PHE A 45 15.14 -22.27 3.12
N MET A 46 13.96 -22.92 3.18
CA MET A 46 13.83 -24.34 3.53
C MET A 46 14.57 -25.24 2.52
N GLN A 47 14.49 -24.92 1.21
CA GLN A 47 15.25 -25.65 0.18
C GLN A 47 16.77 -25.58 0.42
N LEU A 48 17.28 -24.42 0.82
CA LEU A 48 18.70 -24.27 1.16
C LEU A 48 19.08 -25.03 2.42
N GLN A 49 18.21 -25.06 3.43
CA GLN A 49 18.45 -25.87 4.63
C GLN A 49 18.51 -27.37 4.31
N VAL A 50 17.61 -27.88 3.46
CA VAL A 50 17.63 -29.28 2.99
C VAL A 50 18.93 -29.60 2.23
N ARG A 51 19.49 -28.63 1.50
CA ARG A 51 20.80 -28.75 0.83
C ARG A 51 22.00 -28.66 1.79
N GLY A 52 21.78 -28.49 3.09
CA GLY A 52 22.83 -28.44 4.10
C GLY A 52 23.41 -27.05 4.38
N PHE A 53 22.78 -25.97 3.86
CA PHE A 53 23.16 -24.61 4.23
C PHE A 53 22.64 -24.26 5.62
N ASN A 54 23.50 -23.67 6.43
CA ASN A 54 23.19 -23.14 7.75
C ASN A 54 23.19 -21.60 7.69
N ILE A 55 22.01 -21.03 7.56
CA ILE A 55 21.80 -19.59 7.33
C ILE A 55 21.10 -18.99 8.55
N TYR A 56 21.73 -18.00 9.17
CA TYR A 56 21.18 -17.26 10.30
C TYR A 56 20.66 -15.90 9.87
N PHE A 57 19.56 -15.45 10.47
CA PHE A 57 19.05 -14.09 10.30
C PHE A 57 19.32 -13.27 11.55
N CYS A 58 19.91 -12.08 11.38
CA CYS A 58 20.16 -11.14 12.47
C CYS A 58 19.40 -9.85 12.21
N TRP A 59 18.56 -9.44 13.17
CA TRP A 59 17.89 -8.15 13.10
C TRP A 59 18.86 -7.03 13.44
N ILE A 60 18.85 -5.96 12.65
CA ILE A 60 19.57 -4.73 12.95
C ILE A 60 18.63 -3.52 12.91
N PRO A 61 18.88 -2.48 13.72
CA PRO A 61 18.13 -1.24 13.63
C PRO A 61 18.36 -0.55 12.28
N SER A 62 17.29 -0.02 11.69
CA SER A 62 17.35 0.79 10.47
C SER A 62 17.80 2.22 10.79
N HIS A 63 18.50 2.87 9.86
CA HIS A 63 18.85 4.29 9.89
C HIS A 63 19.66 4.77 11.12
N VAL A 64 20.52 3.92 11.68
CA VAL A 64 21.42 4.29 12.80
C VAL A 64 22.89 4.41 12.38
N GLY A 65 23.18 4.48 11.08
CA GLY A 65 24.55 4.64 10.57
C GLY A 65 25.32 3.33 10.37
N ILE A 66 24.63 2.18 10.28
CA ILE A 66 25.27 0.92 9.89
C ILE A 66 25.52 0.97 8.38
N LEU A 67 26.76 1.27 7.99
CA LEU A 67 27.17 1.47 6.60
C LEU A 67 26.70 0.37 5.64
N GLY A 68 26.73 -0.90 6.07
CA GLY A 68 26.27 -2.03 5.26
C GLY A 68 24.76 -2.01 5.00
N ASN A 69 23.96 -1.66 6.03
CA ASN A 69 22.51 -1.53 5.90
C ASN A 69 22.14 -0.34 5.04
N ASP A 70 22.75 0.82 5.30
CA ASP A 70 22.46 2.05 4.56
C ASP A 70 22.79 1.88 3.07
N ARG A 71 23.89 1.18 2.73
CA ARG A 71 24.21 0.82 1.34
C ARG A 71 23.15 -0.11 0.74
N ALA A 72 22.71 -1.13 1.48
CA ALA A 72 21.67 -2.04 1.00
C ALA A 72 20.35 -1.30 0.73
N ASP A 73 19.97 -0.37 1.60
CA ASP A 73 18.78 0.47 1.45
C ASP A 73 18.88 1.40 0.24
N ILE A 74 20.04 2.03 0.01
CA ILE A 74 20.27 2.87 -1.16
C ILE A 74 20.12 2.05 -2.44
N ILE A 75 20.71 0.86 -2.50
CA ILE A 75 20.61 -0.02 -3.66
C ILE A 75 19.16 -0.48 -3.87
N ALA A 76 18.44 -0.85 -2.80
CA ALA A 76 17.04 -1.26 -2.89
C ALA A 76 16.14 -0.12 -3.39
N LYS A 77 16.35 1.12 -2.92
CA LYS A 77 15.59 2.30 -3.36
C LYS A 77 15.86 2.65 -4.82
N THR A 78 17.13 2.60 -5.24
CA THR A 78 17.52 2.94 -6.62
C THR A 78 17.09 1.89 -7.65
N THR A 79 16.87 0.64 -7.22
CA THR A 79 16.46 -0.48 -8.10
C THR A 79 14.96 -0.79 -8.06
N GLN A 80 14.15 0.00 -7.33
CA GLN A 80 12.72 -0.24 -7.14
C GLN A 80 11.91 -0.28 -8.44
N ASN A 81 12.35 0.44 -9.49
CA ASN A 81 11.71 0.46 -10.81
C ASN A 81 12.10 -0.71 -11.73
N LEU A 82 13.10 -1.53 -11.37
CA LEU A 82 13.57 -2.66 -12.18
C LEU A 82 13.00 -4.02 -11.74
N SER A 83 12.40 -4.11 -10.55
CA SER A 83 11.83 -5.37 -10.07
C SER A 83 10.52 -5.67 -10.79
N SER A 84 10.38 -6.90 -11.33
CA SER A 84 9.09 -7.43 -11.71
C SER A 84 8.18 -7.40 -10.48
N ASN A 85 7.09 -6.64 -10.58
CA ASN A 85 6.19 -6.40 -9.45
C ASN A 85 5.57 -7.74 -9.04
N LEU A 86 6.01 -8.30 -7.91
CA LEU A 86 5.26 -9.35 -7.23
C LEU A 86 4.03 -8.68 -6.59
N LEU A 87 3.02 -8.37 -7.41
CA LEU A 87 1.77 -7.78 -6.94
C LEU A 87 0.99 -8.85 -6.20
N THR A 88 0.70 -8.59 -4.92
CA THR A 88 -0.27 -9.39 -4.19
C THR A 88 -1.70 -9.00 -4.61
N CYS A 89 -2.68 -9.86 -4.34
CA CYS A 89 -4.08 -9.52 -4.56
C CYS A 89 -4.51 -8.25 -3.80
N LEU A 90 -3.87 -7.97 -2.66
CA LEU A 90 -4.10 -6.75 -1.89
C LEU A 90 -3.58 -5.51 -2.63
N ASP A 91 -2.40 -5.61 -3.25
CA ASP A 91 -1.83 -4.53 -4.06
C ASP A 91 -2.72 -4.24 -5.26
N LEU A 92 -3.19 -5.28 -5.96
CA LEU A 92 -4.13 -5.13 -7.07
C LEU A 92 -5.43 -4.47 -6.61
N LYS A 93 -5.99 -4.90 -5.47
CA LYS A 93 -7.19 -4.29 -4.89
C LYS A 93 -6.97 -2.82 -4.57
N HIS A 94 -5.81 -2.46 -4.03
CA HIS A 94 -5.45 -1.07 -3.74
C HIS A 94 -5.31 -0.24 -5.02
N ILE A 95 -4.65 -0.78 -6.04
CA ILE A 95 -4.50 -0.14 -7.36
C ILE A 95 -5.89 0.09 -7.97
N CYS A 96 -6.76 -0.92 -8.01
CA CYS A 96 -8.12 -0.77 -8.53
C CYS A 96 -8.90 0.32 -7.78
N LYS A 97 -8.87 0.31 -6.44
CA LYS A 97 -9.51 1.35 -5.63
C LYS A 97 -8.98 2.74 -5.94
N SER A 98 -7.66 2.87 -6.06
CA SER A 98 -6.99 4.14 -6.36
C SER A 98 -7.37 4.64 -7.75
N SER A 99 -7.40 3.76 -8.75
CA SER A 99 -7.81 4.10 -10.12
C SER A 99 -9.27 4.55 -10.18
N VAL A 100 -10.18 3.86 -9.49
CA VAL A 100 -11.59 4.26 -9.40
C VAL A 100 -11.73 5.62 -8.71
N HIS A 101 -11.03 5.82 -7.59
CA HIS A 101 -11.05 7.09 -6.88
C HIS A 101 -10.48 8.23 -7.75
N GLN A 102 -9.39 8.00 -8.47
CA GLN A 102 -8.80 8.99 -9.37
C GLN A 102 -9.74 9.32 -10.53
N ALA A 103 -10.39 8.32 -11.12
CA ALA A 103 -11.40 8.54 -12.16
C ALA A 103 -12.57 9.39 -11.65
N TRP A 104 -13.04 9.11 -10.42
CA TRP A 104 -14.08 9.90 -9.78
C TRP A 104 -13.63 11.34 -9.51
N LYS A 105 -12.40 11.53 -8.98
CA LYS A 105 -11.82 12.86 -8.76
C LYS A 105 -11.67 13.66 -10.06
N ASN A 106 -11.19 13.02 -11.12
CA ASN A 106 -11.08 13.64 -12.44
C ASN A 106 -12.47 14.03 -13.00
N HIS A 107 -13.48 13.18 -12.81
CA HIS A 107 -14.85 13.49 -13.22
C HIS A 107 -15.42 14.66 -12.42
N TRP A 108 -15.21 14.66 -11.10
CA TRP A 108 -15.66 15.71 -10.19
C TRP A 108 -15.05 17.06 -10.55
N ASN A 109 -13.73 17.11 -10.75
CA ASN A 109 -13.01 18.34 -11.10
C ASN A 109 -13.44 18.96 -12.44
N ARG A 110 -14.13 18.20 -13.31
CA ARG A 110 -14.68 18.70 -14.58
C ARG A 110 -16.10 19.26 -14.45
N GLN A 111 -16.71 19.18 -13.27
CA GLN A 111 -18.09 19.63 -13.03
C GLN A 111 -18.16 21.16 -12.89
N ASN A 112 -18.13 21.86 -14.03
CA ASN A 112 -18.10 23.33 -14.06
C ASN A 112 -19.47 23.99 -13.82
N ASN A 113 -20.58 23.26 -13.99
CA ASN A 113 -21.95 23.77 -13.79
C ASN A 113 -22.70 22.92 -12.75
N ASN A 114 -22.03 22.64 -11.64
CA ASN A 114 -22.57 21.83 -10.56
C ASN A 114 -22.48 22.60 -9.24
N LYS A 115 -23.64 23.02 -8.73
CA LYS A 115 -23.76 23.78 -7.47
C LYS A 115 -23.13 23.08 -6.28
N LEU A 116 -23.08 21.75 -6.28
CA LEU A 116 -22.43 20.99 -5.21
C LEU A 116 -20.89 21.05 -5.32
N HIS A 117 -20.36 21.05 -6.54
CA HIS A 117 -18.92 21.19 -6.79
C HIS A 117 -18.41 22.59 -6.38
N GLU A 118 -19.20 23.64 -6.61
CA GLU A 118 -18.88 24.99 -6.14
C GLU A 118 -18.66 25.07 -4.62
N ILE A 119 -19.44 24.29 -3.86
CA ILE A 119 -19.39 24.28 -2.39
C ILE A 119 -18.35 23.28 -1.88
N TYR A 120 -18.15 22.17 -2.58
CA TYR A 120 -17.24 21.08 -2.23
C TYR A 120 -16.33 20.69 -3.41
N PRO A 121 -15.33 21.53 -3.76
CA PRO A 121 -14.44 21.24 -4.89
C PRO A 121 -13.51 20.05 -4.62
N ASN A 122 -13.18 19.80 -3.35
CA ASN A 122 -12.30 18.71 -2.95
C ASN A 122 -13.08 17.54 -2.33
N LEU A 123 -13.06 16.38 -3.00
CA LEU A 123 -13.70 15.14 -2.51
C LEU A 123 -13.15 14.66 -1.16
N ASP A 124 -11.92 15.04 -0.82
CA ASP A 124 -11.25 14.63 0.41
C ASP A 124 -11.79 15.36 1.67
N ILE A 125 -12.58 16.43 1.50
CA ILE A 125 -13.05 17.32 2.58
C ILE A 125 -14.52 17.07 2.93
N CYS A 126 -15.11 15.94 2.54
CA CYS A 126 -16.50 15.64 2.91
C CYS A 126 -16.61 15.38 4.42
N LYS A 127 -16.77 16.46 5.20
CA LYS A 127 -17.15 16.41 6.62
C LYS A 127 -18.55 15.84 6.65
N THR A 128 -18.66 14.54 6.91
CA THR A 128 -19.94 13.92 7.26
C THR A 128 -20.47 14.64 8.49
N LEU A 129 -21.54 15.41 8.29
CA LEU A 129 -22.25 16.03 9.41
C LEU A 129 -22.76 14.89 10.29
N THR A 130 -22.42 14.91 11.57
CA THR A 130 -22.88 13.94 12.59
C THR A 130 -24.33 14.21 12.97
N VAL A 131 -25.21 14.31 11.97
CA VAL A 131 -26.66 14.53 12.10
C VAL A 131 -27.38 13.46 11.30
N ASP A 132 -28.67 13.27 11.57
CA ASP A 132 -29.48 12.27 10.87
C ASP A 132 -29.63 12.57 9.36
N ARG A 133 -29.96 11.54 8.58
CA ARG A 133 -30.05 11.63 7.12
C ARG A 133 -31.04 12.70 6.64
N LYS A 134 -32.15 12.91 7.35
CA LYS A 134 -33.17 13.91 6.98
C LYS A 134 -32.58 15.31 7.12
N THR A 135 -31.90 15.58 8.23
CA THR A 135 -31.20 16.85 8.47
C THR A 135 -30.07 17.08 7.47
N GLN A 136 -29.24 16.07 7.16
CA GLN A 136 -28.21 16.18 6.13
C GLN A 136 -28.79 16.57 4.76
N THR A 137 -29.93 15.96 4.40
CA THR A 137 -30.63 16.24 3.13
C THR A 137 -31.14 17.66 3.07
N ILE A 138 -31.76 18.15 4.15
CA ILE A 138 -32.25 19.53 4.24
C ILE A 138 -31.08 20.51 4.10
N ILE A 139 -29.98 20.31 4.85
CA ILE A 139 -28.81 21.18 4.80
C ILE A 139 -28.18 21.20 3.40
N ASN A 140 -28.03 20.03 2.76
CA ASN A 140 -27.45 19.95 1.42
C ASN A 140 -28.33 20.64 0.37
N ARG A 141 -29.67 20.47 0.45
CA ARG A 141 -30.62 21.17 -0.43
C ARG A 141 -30.59 22.68 -0.23
N LEU A 142 -30.52 23.15 1.03
CA LEU A 142 -30.39 24.57 1.34
C LEU A 142 -29.09 25.15 0.77
N ARG A 143 -27.97 24.45 0.96
CA ARG A 143 -26.64 24.85 0.46
C ARG A 143 -26.61 25.02 -1.06
N ILE A 144 -27.18 24.10 -1.82
CA ILE A 144 -27.26 24.19 -3.29
C ILE A 144 -28.45 25.02 -3.79
N GLY A 145 -29.20 25.64 -2.88
CA GLY A 145 -30.34 26.49 -3.21
C GLY A 145 -31.51 25.72 -3.84
N HIS A 146 -31.69 24.43 -3.57
CA HIS A 146 -32.85 23.63 -3.99
C HIS A 146 -33.99 23.75 -2.98
N THR A 147 -34.67 24.90 -3.02
CA THR A 147 -35.85 25.17 -2.19
C THR A 147 -37.11 25.22 -3.07
N ARG A 148 -38.29 25.19 -2.45
CA ARG A 148 -39.55 25.38 -3.17
C ARG A 148 -39.59 26.72 -3.91
N PHE A 149 -38.95 27.77 -3.40
CA PHE A 149 -38.97 29.09 -4.03
C PHE A 149 -38.14 29.16 -5.32
N THR A 150 -36.98 28.49 -5.34
CA THR A 150 -36.01 28.58 -6.43
C THR A 150 -36.12 27.43 -7.45
N HIS A 151 -36.61 26.26 -7.04
CA HIS A 151 -36.61 25.02 -7.86
C HIS A 151 -37.97 24.31 -7.81
N MET A 152 -39.08 25.05 -7.62
CA MET A 152 -40.44 24.47 -7.63
C MET A 152 -40.68 23.54 -8.83
N HIS A 153 -40.21 23.95 -10.01
CA HIS A 153 -40.36 23.24 -11.28
C HIS A 153 -39.58 21.90 -11.36
N LEU A 154 -38.66 21.64 -10.43
CA LEU A 154 -37.89 20.38 -10.32
C LEU A 154 -38.32 19.53 -9.12
N LEU A 155 -39.25 20.02 -8.28
CA LEU A 155 -39.72 19.38 -7.06
C LEU A 155 -41.17 18.86 -7.18
N VAL A 156 -41.66 18.68 -8.41
CA VAL A 156 -42.96 18.09 -8.73
C VAL A 156 -42.92 16.58 -8.50
#